data_AF-A0A0K8PDH9-F1
#
_entry.id   AF-A0A0K8PDH9-F1
#
_cell.length_a   1.000
_cell.length_b   1.000
_cell.length_c   1.000
_cell.angle_alpha   90.00
_cell.angle_beta   90.00
_cell.angle_gamma   90.00
#
_symmetry.space_group_name_H-M   'P 1'
#
loop_
_entity.id
_entity.type
_entity.pdbx_description
1 polymer ?
#
loop_
_entity_poly.entity_id
_entity_poly.type
_entity_poly.pdbx_seq_one_letter_code
_entity_poly.pdbx_strand_id
1 'polypeptide(L)'
;MLFNRTGSAANITVRWADLGLTSVSATVRNAWTRTDAGSFATGYTTSVPANDAVLLTVSGTEASGTTVEDTTTATIPTFTGVTATSAGTKLVDITYANGGSTTRKATIQVNGQFKYVVAFPPTGSATTYRTVSVLAHLAKGANTVRFAAVSGSTAPDIDALRVQGIPGTDGAALVGSASNRCLDIDKNTYVNATQAQIWDCSGGRNQTFTRTSRGELVVYGNKCLDADNNGTTNGTKVIIWDCTGGTNQKWTTNSNGTITNNLSGLCLDASNAATANGTKLILWTCNGQTNQKWTLT
;
A
#
# COMPACT_ATOMS: atom_id res chain seq x y z
N MET A 1 -12.27 -5.29 11.97
CA MET A 1 -13.34 -6.25 11.60
C MET A 1 -12.68 -7.54 11.16
N LEU A 2 -13.15 -8.68 11.66
CA LEU A 2 -12.73 -10.02 11.21
C LEU A 2 -13.85 -10.55 10.33
N PHE A 3 -13.54 -11.00 9.11
CA PHE A 3 -14.55 -11.39 8.13
C PHE A 3 -14.24 -12.76 7.55
N ASN A 4 -15.20 -13.67 7.63
CA ASN A 4 -15.08 -15.02 7.10
C ASN A 4 -15.87 -15.14 5.80
N ARG A 5 -15.18 -15.37 4.68
CA ARG A 5 -15.79 -15.56 3.35
C ARG A 5 -16.00 -17.04 2.98
N THR A 6 -15.70 -17.95 3.89
CA THR A 6 -15.75 -19.38 3.63
C THR A 6 -17.12 -19.96 4.01
N GLY A 7 -17.41 -21.17 3.51
CA GLY A 7 -18.64 -21.90 3.80
C GLY A 7 -18.69 -22.56 5.18
N SER A 8 -17.68 -22.38 6.03
CA SER A 8 -17.62 -22.97 7.37
C SER A 8 -17.12 -21.95 8.39
N ALA A 9 -17.48 -22.12 9.67
CA ALA A 9 -16.89 -21.32 10.73
C ALA A 9 -15.37 -21.49 10.76
N ALA A 10 -14.65 -20.39 11.04
CA ALA A 10 -13.20 -20.39 11.07
C ALA A 10 -12.68 -19.45 12.15
N ASN A 11 -11.57 -19.83 12.78
CA ASN A 11 -10.84 -18.94 13.68
C ASN A 11 -10.08 -17.92 12.85
N ILE A 12 -10.26 -16.63 13.15
CA ILE A 12 -9.57 -15.53 12.49
C ILE A 12 -8.78 -14.75 13.55
N THR A 13 -7.52 -14.46 13.24
CA THR A 13 -6.60 -13.75 14.13
C THR A 13 -6.27 -12.38 13.57
N VAL A 14 -6.26 -11.37 14.42
CA VAL A 14 -5.61 -10.08 14.17
C VAL A 14 -4.38 -9.96 15.06
N ARG A 15 -3.25 -9.52 14.50
CA ARG A 15 -2.00 -9.32 15.23
C ARG A 15 -1.76 -7.84 15.47
N TRP A 16 -1.24 -7.47 16.63
CA TRP A 16 -0.91 -6.07 16.98
C TRP A 16 0.12 -5.48 16.04
N ALA A 17 1.12 -6.27 15.65
CA ALA A 17 2.12 -5.88 14.68
C ALA A 17 1.49 -5.48 13.32
N ASP A 18 0.44 -6.17 12.85
CA ASP A 18 -0.22 -5.84 11.58
C ASP A 18 -0.99 -4.51 11.65
N LEU A 19 -1.49 -4.17 12.84
CA LEU A 19 -2.20 -2.92 13.11
C LEU A 19 -1.27 -1.72 13.35
N GLY A 20 0.06 -1.94 13.40
CA GLY A 20 1.01 -0.88 13.77
C GLY A 20 1.04 -0.58 15.27
N LEU A 21 0.66 -1.55 16.11
CA LEU A 21 0.75 -1.48 17.56
C LEU A 21 2.00 -2.18 18.07
N THR A 22 2.49 -1.77 19.23
CA THR A 22 3.58 -2.44 19.95
C THR A 22 3.12 -3.81 20.50
N SER A 23 4.06 -4.61 21.00
CA SER A 23 3.77 -5.87 21.73
C SER A 23 3.32 -5.65 23.18
N VAL A 24 2.98 -4.42 23.56
CA VAL A 24 2.37 -4.11 24.85
C VAL A 24 0.91 -4.58 24.84
N SER A 25 0.40 -4.94 26.02
CA SER A 25 -0.98 -5.40 26.18
C SER A 25 -1.99 -4.39 25.62
N ALA A 26 -2.88 -4.85 24.75
CA ALA A 26 -3.99 -4.10 24.20
C ALA A 26 -5.31 -4.72 24.64
N THR A 27 -6.29 -3.87 24.93
CA THR A 27 -7.65 -4.30 25.29
C THR A 27 -8.48 -4.53 24.03
N VAL A 28 -9.31 -5.56 24.06
CA VAL A 28 -10.19 -5.94 22.96
C VAL A 28 -11.62 -5.90 23.44
N ARG A 29 -12.49 -5.25 22.67
CA ARG A 29 -13.92 -5.18 22.93
C ARG A 29 -14.70 -5.53 21.68
N ASN A 30 -15.71 -6.38 21.83
CA ASN A 30 -16.66 -6.64 20.76
C ASN A 30 -17.68 -5.50 20.72
N ALA A 31 -17.71 -4.78 19.59
CA ALA A 31 -18.53 -3.59 19.44
C ALA A 31 -20.02 -3.91 19.34
N TRP A 32 -20.39 -5.08 18.80
CA TRP A 32 -21.78 -5.49 18.62
C TRP A 32 -22.40 -5.98 19.93
N THR A 33 -21.71 -6.89 20.62
CA THR A 33 -22.19 -7.42 21.90
C THR A 33 -21.94 -6.46 23.06
N ARG A 34 -21.11 -5.42 22.84
CA ARG A 34 -20.69 -4.46 23.87
C ARG A 34 -20.01 -5.15 25.06
N THR A 35 -19.29 -6.23 24.81
CA THR A 35 -18.57 -7.00 25.82
C THR A 35 -17.07 -6.88 25.64
N ASP A 36 -16.35 -6.78 26.76
CA ASP A 36 -14.88 -6.81 26.74
C ASP A 36 -14.41 -8.26 26.60
N ALA A 37 -13.53 -8.50 25.64
CA ALA A 37 -12.93 -9.80 25.40
C ALA A 37 -11.66 -10.02 26.24
N GLY A 38 -11.13 -8.95 26.86
CA GLY A 38 -9.95 -8.97 27.71
C GLY A 38 -8.76 -8.20 27.11
N SER A 39 -7.58 -8.43 27.69
CA SER A 39 -6.33 -7.79 27.28
C SER A 39 -5.33 -8.84 26.77
N PHE A 40 -4.67 -8.55 25.67
CA PHE A 40 -3.79 -9.49 24.97
C PHE A 40 -2.51 -8.81 24.53
N ALA A 41 -1.38 -9.53 24.56
CA ALA A 41 -0.05 -8.97 24.31
C ALA A 41 0.36 -8.92 22.82
N THR A 42 -0.18 -9.82 21.98
CA THR A 42 0.32 -9.98 20.59
C THR A 42 -0.77 -9.98 19.53
N GLY A 43 -2.01 -10.29 19.90
CA GLY A 43 -3.13 -10.37 18.99
C GLY A 43 -4.35 -11.00 19.66
N TYR A 44 -5.43 -11.10 18.89
CA TYR A 44 -6.68 -11.70 19.33
C TYR A 44 -7.24 -12.63 18.26
N THR A 45 -7.74 -13.78 18.69
CA THR A 45 -8.34 -14.82 17.84
C THR A 45 -9.75 -15.09 18.32
N THR A 46 -10.69 -15.17 17.39
CA THR A 46 -12.06 -15.61 17.69
C THR A 46 -12.63 -16.41 16.52
N SER A 47 -13.61 -17.25 16.82
CA SER A 47 -14.37 -17.98 15.79
C SER A 47 -15.34 -17.01 15.11
N VAL A 48 -15.30 -17.00 13.78
CA VAL A 48 -16.21 -16.23 12.93
C VAL A 48 -17.05 -17.21 12.12
N PRO A 49 -18.39 -17.19 12.22
CA PRO A 49 -19.25 -18.07 11.44
C PRO A 49 -19.04 -17.96 9.93
N ALA A 50 -19.52 -18.97 9.19
CA ALA A 50 -19.46 -18.98 7.73
C ALA A 50 -20.14 -17.74 7.15
N ASN A 51 -19.48 -17.07 6.19
CA ASN A 51 -20.00 -15.86 5.54
C ASN A 51 -20.38 -14.71 6.49
N ASP A 52 -19.75 -14.63 7.67
CA ASP A 52 -20.10 -13.68 8.74
C ASP A 52 -18.90 -12.82 9.18
N ALA A 53 -19.14 -11.88 10.11
CA ALA A 53 -18.16 -10.94 10.62
C ALA A 53 -18.22 -10.75 12.13
N VAL A 54 -17.07 -10.43 12.74
CA VAL A 54 -16.97 -9.90 14.09
C VAL A 54 -16.38 -8.48 14.07
N LEU A 55 -17.06 -7.52 14.70
CA LEU A 55 -16.58 -6.16 14.85
C LEU A 55 -15.91 -5.98 16.22
N LEU A 56 -14.63 -5.62 16.20
CA LEU A 56 -13.82 -5.42 17.38
C LEU A 56 -13.27 -3.98 17.40
N THR A 57 -13.17 -3.40 18.59
CA THR A 57 -12.25 -2.29 18.87
C THR A 57 -11.04 -2.84 19.62
N VAL A 58 -9.87 -2.33 19.26
CA VAL A 58 -8.60 -2.64 19.91
C VAL A 58 -8.04 -1.34 20.43
N SER A 59 -7.75 -1.27 21.73
CA SER A 59 -7.12 -0.09 22.35
C SER A 59 -5.79 -0.52 22.94
N GLY A 60 -4.70 -0.03 22.34
CA GLY A 60 -3.33 -0.36 22.72
C GLY A 60 -2.37 0.76 22.32
N THR A 61 -1.09 0.56 22.59
CA THR A 61 -0.04 1.55 22.31
C THR A 61 0.48 1.41 20.89
N GLU A 62 0.39 2.50 20.12
CA GLU A 62 0.97 2.65 18.79
C GLU A 62 2.48 2.42 18.80
N ALA A 63 2.99 1.78 17.75
CA ALA A 63 4.42 1.76 17.50
C ALA A 63 4.96 3.17 17.22
N SER A 64 6.22 3.41 17.58
CA SER A 64 6.86 4.71 17.32
C SER A 64 6.84 5.06 15.83
N GLY A 65 6.46 6.30 15.54
CA GLY A 65 6.58 6.89 14.21
C GLY A 65 7.88 7.66 14.05
N THR A 66 8.20 8.02 12.80
CA THR A 66 9.30 8.95 12.48
C THR A 66 8.73 10.32 12.18
N THR A 67 9.29 11.37 12.78
CA THR A 67 8.88 12.75 12.52
C THR A 67 9.88 13.44 11.61
N VAL A 68 9.36 14.16 10.62
CA VAL A 68 10.12 15.08 9.76
C VAL A 68 9.53 16.47 9.95
N GLU A 69 10.33 17.38 10.48
CA GLU A 69 9.99 18.78 10.68
C GLU A 69 10.24 19.60 9.40
N ASP A 70 9.43 20.62 9.17
CA ASP A 70 9.70 21.63 8.18
C ASP A 70 10.79 22.55 8.71
N THR A 71 11.96 22.51 8.07
CA THR A 71 13.08 23.40 8.40
C THR A 71 13.09 24.65 7.53
N THR A 72 12.03 24.89 6.75
CA THR A 72 11.90 26.02 5.83
C THR A 72 10.98 27.09 6.40
N THR A 73 10.82 28.20 5.67
CA THR A 73 9.82 29.24 5.98
C THR A 73 8.61 29.16 5.04
N ALA A 74 8.48 28.05 4.30
CA ALA A 74 7.44 27.90 3.32
C ALA A 74 6.15 27.45 3.99
N THR A 75 5.06 28.19 3.79
CA THR A 75 3.71 27.77 4.22
C THR A 75 3.24 26.47 3.55
N ILE A 76 3.88 26.07 2.45
CA ILE A 76 3.58 24.86 1.70
C ILE A 76 4.89 24.12 1.41
N PRO A 77 5.45 23.43 2.40
CA PRO A 77 6.76 22.82 2.27
C PRO A 77 6.75 21.56 1.41
N THR A 78 7.95 21.17 1.00
CA THR A 78 8.22 19.84 0.47
C THR A 78 9.09 19.11 1.48
N PHE A 79 8.53 18.06 2.08
CA PHE A 79 9.27 17.19 2.99
C PHE A 79 10.05 16.17 2.16
N THR A 80 11.37 16.22 2.25
CA THR A 80 12.26 15.18 1.71
C THR A 80 12.73 14.27 2.85
N GLY A 81 13.15 13.05 2.53
CA GLY A 81 13.64 12.12 3.56
C GLY A 81 12.56 11.52 4.46
N VAL A 82 11.29 11.56 4.04
CA VAL A 82 10.20 10.86 4.74
C VAL A 82 10.40 9.34 4.56
N THR A 83 10.87 8.66 5.60
CA THR A 83 11.31 7.26 5.48
C THR A 83 10.22 6.24 5.79
N ALA A 84 10.22 5.13 5.05
CA ALA A 84 9.46 3.93 5.38
C ALA A 84 10.35 2.68 5.28
N THR A 85 10.26 1.79 6.27
CA THR A 85 11.04 0.53 6.31
C THR A 85 10.54 -0.49 5.29
N SER A 86 9.26 -0.42 4.92
CA SER A 86 8.61 -1.25 3.90
C SER A 86 7.60 -0.43 3.10
N ALA A 87 7.45 -0.76 1.82
CA ALA A 87 6.43 -0.14 0.98
C ALA A 87 5.06 -0.56 1.50
N GLY A 88 4.11 0.38 1.57
CA GLY A 88 2.80 0.09 2.14
C GLY A 88 2.06 1.34 2.58
N THR A 89 0.87 1.14 3.15
CA THR A 89 0.07 2.24 3.69
C THR A 89 0.60 2.63 5.06
N LYS A 90 0.66 3.93 5.32
CA LYS A 90 1.15 4.52 6.56
C LYS A 90 0.12 5.52 7.07
N LEU A 91 -0.01 5.62 8.38
CA LEU A 91 -0.74 6.71 9.01
C LEU A 91 0.22 7.91 9.07
N VAL A 92 -0.18 9.02 8.47
CA VAL A 92 0.61 10.26 8.47
C VAL A 92 -0.15 11.33 9.21
N ASP A 93 0.39 11.68 10.36
CA ASP A 93 -0.05 12.79 11.19
C ASP A 93 0.62 14.06 10.67
N ILE A 94 -0.20 15.03 10.25
CA ILE A 94 0.24 16.31 9.70
C ILE A 94 0.02 17.37 10.75
N THR A 95 1.10 17.88 11.34
CA THR A 95 1.07 19.02 12.25
C THR A 95 0.92 20.31 11.43
N TYR A 96 -0.04 21.15 11.82
CA TYR A 96 -0.35 22.38 11.08
C TYR A 96 -0.95 23.46 11.99
N ALA A 97 -0.87 24.71 11.54
CA ALA A 97 -1.62 25.84 12.09
C ALA A 97 -2.56 26.46 11.04
N ASN A 98 -3.78 26.78 11.48
CA ASN A 98 -4.75 27.55 10.72
C ASN A 98 -5.41 28.56 11.66
N GLY A 99 -4.80 29.74 11.77
CA GLY A 99 -5.34 30.85 12.56
C GLY A 99 -6.55 31.56 11.95
N GLY A 100 -7.04 31.13 10.77
CA GLY A 100 -8.26 31.66 10.20
C GLY A 100 -9.52 31.11 10.87
N SER A 101 -10.68 31.68 10.54
CA SER A 101 -11.98 31.20 11.02
C SER A 101 -12.63 30.14 10.12
N THR A 102 -12.02 29.84 8.97
CA THR A 102 -12.53 28.88 7.98
C THR A 102 -11.54 27.75 7.73
N THR A 103 -12.07 26.61 7.27
CA THR A 103 -11.24 25.47 6.88
C THR A 103 -10.39 25.80 5.66
N ARG A 104 -9.09 25.51 5.74
CA ARG A 104 -8.13 25.64 4.64
C ARG A 104 -7.90 24.30 3.96
N LYS A 105 -7.33 24.32 2.76
CA LYS A 105 -7.06 23.13 1.95
C LYS A 105 -5.68 23.19 1.33
N ALA A 106 -5.03 22.04 1.24
CA ALA A 106 -3.81 21.83 0.45
C ALA A 106 -3.90 20.51 -0.30
N THR A 107 -3.24 20.41 -1.45
CA THR A 107 -3.02 19.09 -2.08
C THR A 107 -1.80 18.43 -1.47
N ILE A 108 -1.84 17.11 -1.34
CA ILE A 108 -0.68 16.29 -1.00
C ILE A 108 -0.30 15.45 -2.22
N GLN A 109 0.99 15.38 -2.51
CA GLN A 109 1.57 14.45 -3.48
C GLN A 109 2.72 13.68 -2.85
N VAL A 110 2.65 12.36 -2.84
CA VAL A 110 3.78 11.50 -2.46
C VAL A 110 4.52 11.09 -3.72
N ASN A 111 5.83 11.36 -3.78
CA ASN A 111 6.69 11.08 -4.93
C ASN A 111 6.04 11.55 -6.25
N GLY A 112 5.93 10.65 -7.24
CA GLY A 112 5.22 10.88 -8.50
C GLY A 112 3.77 10.38 -8.53
N GLN A 113 3.16 10.07 -7.37
CA GLN A 113 1.78 9.57 -7.32
C GLN A 113 0.75 10.66 -7.63
N PHE A 114 -0.53 10.27 -7.71
CA PHE A 114 -1.64 11.23 -7.85
C PHE A 114 -1.78 12.12 -6.63
N LYS A 115 -2.21 13.36 -6.89
CA LYS A 115 -2.51 14.35 -5.86
C LYS A 115 -3.88 14.10 -5.26
N TYR A 116 -4.04 14.37 -3.97
CA TYR A 116 -5.34 14.42 -3.30
C TYR A 116 -5.44 15.65 -2.39
N VAL A 117 -6.65 16.10 -2.08
CA VAL A 117 -6.89 17.31 -1.28
C VAL A 117 -7.17 16.92 0.17
N VAL A 118 -6.55 17.65 1.09
CA VAL A 118 -6.78 17.52 2.53
C VAL A 118 -7.33 18.82 3.07
N ALA A 119 -8.26 18.71 4.02
CA ALA A 119 -8.89 19.82 4.72
C ALA A 119 -8.25 20.02 6.10
N PHE A 120 -8.03 21.29 6.45
CA PHE A 120 -7.32 21.73 7.65
C PHE A 120 -8.22 22.72 8.42
N PRO A 121 -9.01 22.23 9.38
CA PRO A 121 -9.89 23.06 10.21
C PRO A 121 -9.16 24.20 10.95
N PRO A 122 -9.87 25.25 11.40
CA PRO A 122 -9.29 26.28 12.28
C PRO A 122 -8.61 25.68 13.52
N THR A 123 -7.41 26.14 13.83
CA THR A 123 -6.68 25.71 15.04
C THR A 123 -6.79 26.72 16.19
N GLY A 124 -7.29 27.92 15.91
CA GLY A 124 -7.59 28.98 16.87
C GLY A 124 -6.63 30.17 16.81
N SER A 125 -5.38 29.95 16.37
CA SER A 125 -4.41 31.02 16.12
C SER A 125 -3.34 30.56 15.12
N ALA A 126 -2.52 31.49 14.62
CA ALA A 126 -1.43 31.18 13.70
C ALA A 126 -0.27 30.40 14.35
N THR A 127 -0.23 30.29 15.68
CA THR A 127 0.82 29.57 16.43
C THR A 127 0.27 28.42 17.26
N THR A 128 -1.03 28.12 17.13
CA THR A 128 -1.64 26.94 17.75
C THR A 128 -1.60 25.80 16.74
N TYR A 129 -0.70 24.84 16.98
CA TYR A 129 -0.56 23.67 16.14
C TYR A 129 -1.51 22.54 16.56
N ARG A 130 -2.08 21.86 15.58
CA ARG A 130 -2.92 20.66 15.73
C ARG A 130 -2.55 19.66 14.66
N THR A 131 -3.13 18.47 14.75
CA THR A 131 -2.89 17.38 13.81
C THR A 131 -4.16 17.04 13.04
N VAL A 132 -4.00 16.78 11.74
CA VAL A 132 -4.93 15.95 10.97
C VAL A 132 -4.18 14.72 10.48
N SER A 133 -4.86 13.58 10.41
CA SER A 133 -4.24 12.32 9.98
C SER A 133 -4.77 11.91 8.61
N VAL A 134 -3.87 11.38 7.77
CA VAL A 134 -4.20 10.80 6.47
C VAL A 134 -3.57 9.43 6.31
N LEU A 135 -4.15 8.60 5.44
CA LEU A 135 -3.49 7.39 4.97
C LEU A 135 -2.72 7.72 3.69
N ALA A 136 -1.40 7.57 3.73
CA ALA A 136 -0.53 7.76 2.58
C ALA A 136 0.17 6.44 2.23
N HIS A 137 0.36 6.17 0.93
CA HIS A 137 1.16 5.03 0.49
C HIS A 137 2.59 5.50 0.23
N LEU A 138 3.56 4.89 0.91
CA LEU A 138 4.97 5.23 0.79
C LEU A 138 5.72 4.09 0.12
N ALA A 139 6.71 4.43 -0.71
CA ALA A 139 7.73 3.49 -1.16
C ALA A 139 8.63 3.13 0.03
N LYS A 140 9.29 1.96 -0.04
CA LYS A 140 10.39 1.64 0.87
C LYS A 140 11.54 2.63 0.67
N GLY A 141 12.16 3.03 1.78
CA GLY A 141 13.25 4.00 1.79
C GLY A 141 12.72 5.43 1.92
N ALA A 142 13.44 6.38 1.32
CA ALA A 142 13.11 7.80 1.40
C ALA A 142 12.03 8.19 0.38
N ASN A 143 11.07 8.98 0.84
CA ASN A 143 9.98 9.54 0.04
C ASN A 143 10.04 11.06 0.06
N THR A 144 9.43 11.68 -0.94
CA THR A 144 9.18 13.11 -0.99
C THR A 144 7.68 13.35 -0.85
N VAL A 145 7.26 14.18 0.09
CA VAL A 145 5.86 14.58 0.29
C VAL A 145 5.74 16.07 0.00
N ARG A 146 5.01 16.42 -1.06
CA ARG A 146 4.84 17.79 -1.54
C ARG A 146 3.45 18.28 -1.18
N PHE A 147 3.38 19.44 -0.56
CA PHE A 147 2.14 20.18 -0.41
C PHE A 147 1.98 21.16 -1.59
N ALA A 148 0.76 21.52 -1.97
CA ALA A 148 0.49 22.61 -2.92
C ALA A 148 -0.81 23.33 -2.59
N ALA A 149 -0.92 24.59 -3.03
CA ALA A 149 -2.13 25.39 -2.86
C ALA A 149 -3.30 24.80 -3.67
N VAL A 150 -4.51 25.00 -3.16
CA VAL A 150 -5.76 24.64 -3.84
C VAL A 150 -6.45 25.92 -4.29
N SER A 151 -6.88 26.00 -5.56
CA SER A 151 -7.59 27.16 -6.07
C SER A 151 -8.82 27.50 -5.19
N GLY A 152 -8.96 28.77 -4.81
CA GLY A 152 -10.03 29.23 -3.92
C GLY A 152 -9.82 28.92 -2.44
N SER A 153 -8.64 28.45 -2.02
CA SER A 153 -8.28 28.25 -0.61
C SER A 153 -6.88 28.76 -0.32
N THR A 154 -6.70 29.43 0.81
CA THR A 154 -5.36 29.62 1.39
C THR A 154 -4.88 28.30 1.99
N ALA A 155 -3.58 28.04 1.94
CA ALA A 155 -2.99 26.88 2.61
C ALA A 155 -2.86 27.13 4.12
N PRO A 156 -3.00 26.09 4.97
CA PRO A 156 -2.52 26.17 6.35
C PRO A 156 -1.01 26.34 6.40
N ASP A 157 -0.48 26.65 7.57
CA ASP A 157 0.95 26.51 7.86
C ASP A 157 1.23 25.05 8.22
N ILE A 158 2.01 24.33 7.41
CA ILE A 158 2.33 22.92 7.62
C ILE A 158 3.70 22.83 8.29
N ASP A 159 3.77 22.14 9.42
CA ASP A 159 4.95 22.17 10.31
C ASP A 159 5.69 20.83 10.33
N ALA A 160 4.97 19.72 10.48
CA ALA A 160 5.62 18.42 10.64
C ALA A 160 4.80 17.27 10.04
N LEU A 161 5.49 16.20 9.66
CA LEU A 161 4.90 14.92 9.33
C LEU A 161 5.41 13.85 10.29
N ARG A 162 4.52 13.25 11.08
CA ARG A 162 4.80 11.99 11.81
C ARG A 162 4.25 10.82 11.02
N VAL A 163 5.12 9.90 10.63
CA VAL A 163 4.79 8.71 9.85
C VAL A 163 4.81 7.47 10.73
N GLN A 164 3.68 6.76 10.78
CA GLN A 164 3.54 5.50 11.49
C GLN A 164 3.24 4.35 10.53
N GLY A 165 3.92 3.22 10.76
CA GLY A 165 3.73 1.99 10.01
C GLY A 165 2.36 1.34 10.25
N ILE A 166 1.79 0.76 9.19
CA ILE A 166 0.69 -0.21 9.27
C ILE A 166 1.16 -1.50 8.58
N PRO A 167 1.98 -2.34 9.25
CA PRO A 167 2.69 -3.45 8.61
C PRO A 167 1.80 -4.50 7.95
N GLY A 168 0.53 -4.63 8.39
CA GLY A 168 -0.44 -5.50 7.73
C GLY A 168 -0.78 -5.10 6.29
N THR A 169 -0.34 -3.90 5.86
CA THR A 169 -0.49 -3.40 4.49
C THR A 169 0.81 -3.40 3.69
N ASP A 170 1.89 -3.94 4.27
CA ASP A 170 3.18 -3.94 3.61
C ASP A 170 3.19 -4.84 2.37
N GLY A 171 3.99 -4.42 1.40
CA GLY A 171 4.28 -5.15 0.18
C GLY A 171 5.64 -4.74 -0.36
N ALA A 172 5.91 -5.14 -1.60
CA ALA A 172 7.14 -4.82 -2.30
C ALA A 172 6.82 -4.20 -3.66
N ALA A 173 7.72 -3.34 -4.13
CA ALA A 173 7.76 -3.00 -5.55
C ALA A 173 8.49 -4.10 -6.32
N LEU A 174 8.01 -4.43 -7.52
CA LEU A 174 8.70 -5.33 -8.45
C LEU A 174 9.41 -4.49 -9.50
N VAL A 175 10.71 -4.28 -9.34
CA VAL A 175 11.52 -3.40 -10.18
C VAL A 175 12.20 -4.21 -11.28
N GLY A 176 11.91 -3.91 -12.55
CA GLY A 176 12.52 -4.59 -13.69
C GLY A 176 13.99 -4.19 -13.85
N SER A 177 14.90 -5.17 -13.91
CA SER A 177 16.35 -4.92 -13.93
C SER A 177 16.83 -4.20 -15.19
N ALA A 178 16.14 -4.36 -16.33
CA ALA A 178 16.46 -3.65 -17.57
C ALA A 178 16.01 -2.18 -17.57
N SER A 179 14.87 -1.89 -16.95
CA SER A 179 14.19 -0.59 -17.09
C SER A 179 14.34 0.30 -15.87
N ASN A 180 14.67 -0.26 -14.70
CA ASN A 180 14.56 0.39 -13.39
C ASN A 180 13.16 0.98 -13.13
N ARG A 181 12.14 0.35 -13.73
CA ARG A 181 10.72 0.70 -13.57
C ARG A 181 9.98 -0.39 -12.84
N CYS A 182 8.89 -0.01 -12.20
CA CYS A 182 8.09 -0.88 -11.36
C CYS A 182 6.97 -1.52 -12.17
N LEU A 183 6.63 -2.77 -11.85
CA LEU A 183 5.33 -3.36 -12.20
C LEU A 183 4.23 -2.41 -11.70
N ASP A 184 3.37 -1.99 -12.61
CA ASP A 184 2.37 -0.95 -12.42
C ASP A 184 1.01 -1.37 -12.99
N ILE A 185 -0.05 -1.04 -12.26
CA ILE A 185 -1.42 -1.07 -12.76
C ILE A 185 -1.87 0.35 -13.09
N ASP A 186 -2.23 0.57 -14.35
CA ASP A 186 -2.43 1.93 -14.88
C ASP A 186 -3.44 2.74 -14.06
N LYS A 187 -3.03 3.94 -13.65
CA LYS A 187 -3.88 4.97 -13.03
C LYS A 187 -4.70 4.51 -11.81
N ASN A 188 -4.17 3.60 -11.00
CA ASN A 188 -4.89 3.00 -9.87
C ASN A 188 -6.19 2.26 -10.25
N THR A 189 -6.27 1.77 -11.49
CA THR A 189 -7.43 1.01 -11.96
C THR A 189 -7.54 -0.33 -11.22
N TYR A 190 -8.76 -0.71 -10.83
CA TYR A 190 -9.06 -1.97 -10.15
C TYR A 190 -10.04 -2.86 -10.94
N VAL A 191 -10.22 -2.54 -12.22
CA VAL A 191 -11.06 -3.30 -13.16
C VAL A 191 -10.34 -4.59 -13.55
N ASN A 192 -11.03 -5.73 -13.49
CA ASN A 192 -10.50 -7.01 -13.95
C ASN A 192 -10.05 -6.90 -15.42
N ALA A 193 -9.04 -7.67 -15.79
CA ALA A 193 -8.42 -7.64 -17.12
C ALA A 193 -7.59 -6.38 -17.44
N THR A 194 -7.37 -5.47 -16.48
CA THR A 194 -6.39 -4.40 -16.67
C THR A 194 -5.00 -5.02 -16.80
N GLN A 195 -4.38 -4.87 -17.97
CA GLN A 195 -3.04 -5.40 -18.22
C GLN A 195 -1.98 -4.60 -17.49
N ALA A 196 -1.12 -5.30 -16.75
CA ALA A 196 0.01 -4.74 -16.06
C ALA A 196 1.01 -4.15 -17.06
N GLN A 197 1.73 -3.13 -16.62
CA GLN A 197 2.76 -2.44 -17.38
C GLN A 197 3.98 -2.18 -16.49
N ILE A 198 5.05 -1.63 -17.08
CA ILE A 198 6.09 -0.95 -16.29
C ILE A 198 5.83 0.56 -16.27
N TRP A 199 6.11 1.18 -15.13
CA TRP A 199 6.06 2.62 -14.96
C TRP A 199 7.14 3.10 -13.98
N ASP A 200 7.51 4.38 -14.04
CA ASP A 200 8.43 4.97 -13.06
C ASP A 200 7.96 4.66 -11.62
N CYS A 201 8.90 4.24 -10.78
CA CYS A 201 8.62 3.83 -9.41
C CYS A 201 8.23 5.03 -8.55
N SER A 202 6.99 5.04 -8.07
CA SER A 202 6.43 6.09 -7.21
C SER A 202 5.99 5.55 -5.83
N GLY A 203 5.93 4.22 -5.68
CA GLY A 203 5.50 3.57 -4.45
C GLY A 203 4.03 3.78 -4.13
N GLY A 204 3.19 3.94 -5.16
CA GLY A 204 1.75 4.00 -5.03
C GLY A 204 1.12 2.62 -4.87
N ARG A 205 -0.15 2.57 -4.44
CA ARG A 205 -0.87 1.31 -4.19
C ARG A 205 -0.95 0.41 -5.42
N ASN A 206 -0.84 0.98 -6.62
CA ASN A 206 -0.83 0.29 -7.90
C ASN A 206 0.53 -0.33 -8.28
N GLN A 207 1.56 -0.11 -7.46
CA GLN A 207 2.94 -0.61 -7.66
C GLN A 207 3.43 -1.44 -6.46
N THR A 208 2.60 -1.63 -5.43
CA THR A 208 2.95 -2.36 -4.22
C THR A 208 2.19 -3.67 -4.17
N PHE A 209 2.95 -4.77 -4.25
CA PHE A 209 2.42 -6.12 -4.31
C PHE A 209 2.81 -6.89 -3.05
N THR A 210 1.81 -7.47 -2.39
CA THR A 210 2.01 -8.37 -1.25
C THR A 210 2.15 -9.80 -1.76
N ARG A 211 3.29 -10.44 -1.46
CA ARG A 211 3.47 -11.87 -1.73
C ARG A 211 2.77 -12.68 -0.63
N THR A 212 1.84 -13.54 -1.01
CA THR A 212 1.12 -14.38 -0.03
C THR A 212 1.78 -15.75 0.12
N SER A 213 1.48 -16.45 1.21
CA SER A 213 1.88 -17.86 1.40
C SER A 213 1.27 -18.82 0.38
N ARG A 214 0.23 -18.39 -0.35
CA ARG A 214 -0.42 -19.15 -1.43
C ARG A 214 0.28 -19.01 -2.78
N GLY A 215 1.37 -18.23 -2.83
CA GLY A 215 2.13 -17.94 -4.04
C GLY A 215 1.54 -16.81 -4.88
N GLU A 216 0.60 -16.01 -4.36
CA GLU A 216 0.01 -14.91 -5.12
C GLU A 216 0.85 -13.63 -4.99
N LEU A 217 0.77 -12.77 -6.00
CA LEU A 217 1.21 -11.38 -5.94
C LEU A 217 -0.04 -10.49 -5.92
N VAL A 218 -0.38 -9.96 -4.74
CA VAL A 218 -1.64 -9.25 -4.50
C VAL A 218 -1.44 -7.74 -4.52
N VAL A 219 -2.22 -7.03 -5.31
CA VAL A 219 -2.29 -5.56 -5.34
C VAL A 219 -3.63 -5.07 -4.79
N TYR A 220 -3.64 -3.88 -4.19
CA TYR A 220 -4.78 -3.27 -3.49
C TYR A 220 -5.38 -4.06 -2.31
N GLY A 221 -4.83 -5.24 -2.00
CA GLY A 221 -5.31 -6.15 -0.96
C GLY A 221 -6.37 -7.16 -1.43
N ASN A 222 -6.79 -7.11 -2.70
CA ASN A 222 -7.87 -7.97 -3.21
C ASN A 222 -7.76 -8.36 -4.68
N LYS A 223 -6.77 -7.86 -5.44
CA LYS A 223 -6.51 -8.26 -6.82
C LYS A 223 -5.23 -9.05 -6.92
N CYS A 224 -5.21 -10.09 -7.71
CA CYS A 224 -4.06 -10.93 -7.95
C CYS A 224 -3.47 -10.64 -9.34
N LEU A 225 -2.14 -10.63 -9.44
CA LEU A 225 -1.45 -10.72 -10.73
C LEU A 225 -1.81 -12.06 -11.38
N ASP A 226 -2.20 -12.03 -12.64
CA ASP A 226 -2.91 -13.13 -13.28
C ASP A 226 -2.42 -13.32 -14.72
N ALA A 227 -2.17 -14.57 -15.12
CA ALA A 227 -1.98 -14.95 -16.51
C ALA A 227 -3.35 -15.11 -17.20
N ASP A 228 -3.68 -14.15 -18.07
CA ASP A 228 -5.01 -13.96 -18.65
C ASP A 228 -5.56 -15.25 -19.26
N ASN A 229 -6.81 -15.56 -18.90
CA ASN A 229 -7.56 -16.72 -19.37
C ASN A 229 -6.78 -18.06 -19.29
N ASN A 230 -5.97 -18.24 -18.24
CA ASN A 230 -5.11 -19.43 -18.07
C ASN A 230 -4.14 -19.66 -19.23
N GLY A 231 -3.73 -18.61 -19.95
CA GLY A 231 -2.85 -18.74 -21.11
C GLY A 231 -1.47 -19.30 -20.75
N THR A 232 -0.96 -20.20 -21.59
CA THR A 232 0.30 -20.92 -21.38
C THR A 232 1.32 -20.73 -22.51
N THR A 233 1.09 -19.76 -23.39
CA THR A 233 1.95 -19.49 -24.55
C THR A 233 2.59 -18.11 -24.46
N ASN A 234 3.69 -17.93 -25.20
CA ASN A 234 4.34 -16.63 -25.35
C ASN A 234 3.35 -15.56 -25.80
N GLY A 235 3.40 -14.39 -25.15
CA GLY A 235 2.50 -13.28 -25.41
C GLY A 235 1.21 -13.29 -24.58
N THR A 236 0.95 -14.32 -23.76
CA THR A 236 -0.17 -14.30 -22.81
C THR A 236 -0.08 -13.04 -21.95
N LYS A 237 -1.16 -12.27 -21.86
CA LYS A 237 -1.18 -11.02 -21.11
C LYS A 237 -1.06 -11.29 -19.62
N VAL A 238 -0.30 -10.46 -18.92
CA VAL A 238 -0.32 -10.43 -17.46
C VAL A 238 -1.22 -9.28 -17.01
N ILE A 239 -2.31 -9.62 -16.32
CA ILE A 239 -3.38 -8.71 -15.91
C ILE A 239 -3.54 -8.71 -14.40
N ILE A 240 -4.47 -7.89 -13.90
CA ILE A 240 -5.08 -8.10 -12.59
C ILE A 240 -6.47 -8.71 -12.69
N TRP A 241 -6.77 -9.60 -11.75
CA TRP A 241 -8.09 -10.21 -11.59
C TRP A 241 -8.43 -10.34 -10.11
N ASP A 242 -9.71 -10.59 -9.80
CA ASP A 242 -10.08 -11.04 -8.46
C ASP A 242 -9.29 -12.30 -8.08
N CYS A 243 -8.84 -12.39 -6.83
CA CYS A 243 -8.10 -13.56 -6.39
C CYS A 243 -9.01 -14.79 -6.32
N THR A 244 -8.79 -15.76 -7.21
CA THR A 244 -9.58 -17.00 -7.33
C THR A 244 -8.89 -18.20 -6.67
N GLY A 245 -7.58 -18.09 -6.41
CA GLY A 245 -6.75 -19.20 -5.95
C GLY A 245 -6.24 -20.11 -7.08
N GLY A 246 -6.62 -19.83 -8.33
CA GLY A 246 -6.17 -20.57 -9.52
C GLY A 246 -4.65 -20.55 -9.71
N THR A 247 -4.11 -21.59 -10.37
CA THR A 247 -2.67 -21.74 -10.58
C THR A 247 -2.10 -20.65 -11.49
N ASN A 248 -2.90 -20.09 -12.39
CA ASN A 248 -2.55 -18.94 -13.25
C ASN A 248 -2.29 -17.65 -12.44
N GLN A 249 -2.70 -17.58 -11.17
CA GLN A 249 -2.45 -16.48 -10.24
C GLN A 249 -1.31 -16.77 -9.25
N LYS A 250 -0.63 -17.91 -9.40
CA LYS A 250 0.49 -18.31 -8.56
C LYS A 250 1.80 -18.04 -9.27
N TRP A 251 2.75 -17.46 -8.55
CA TRP A 251 4.01 -16.98 -9.08
C TRP A 251 5.16 -17.42 -8.17
N THR A 252 6.25 -17.85 -8.78
CA THR A 252 7.49 -18.21 -8.09
C THR A 252 8.53 -17.14 -8.34
N THR A 253 9.00 -16.49 -7.27
CA THR A 253 10.13 -15.55 -7.31
C THR A 253 11.43 -16.34 -7.19
N ASN A 254 12.20 -16.44 -8.26
CA ASN A 254 13.39 -17.27 -8.35
C ASN A 254 14.65 -16.51 -7.90
N SER A 255 15.66 -17.23 -7.39
CA SER A 255 16.94 -16.66 -6.96
C SER A 255 17.73 -16.01 -8.09
N ASN A 256 17.49 -16.42 -9.33
CA ASN A 256 18.11 -15.83 -10.53
C ASN A 256 17.42 -14.53 -10.99
N GLY A 257 16.46 -14.00 -10.23
CA GLY A 257 15.72 -12.78 -10.50
C GLY A 257 14.48 -12.93 -11.40
N THR A 258 14.21 -14.11 -11.98
CA THR A 258 12.96 -14.28 -12.74
C THR A 258 11.76 -14.48 -11.82
N ILE A 259 10.58 -14.12 -12.32
CA ILE A 259 9.30 -14.45 -11.70
C ILE A 259 8.55 -15.34 -12.68
N THR A 260 8.27 -16.58 -12.31
CA THR A 260 7.61 -17.55 -13.19
C THR A 260 6.17 -17.76 -12.79
N ASN A 261 5.29 -17.87 -13.77
CA ASN A 261 3.90 -18.27 -13.54
C ASN A 261 3.84 -19.78 -13.29
N ASN A 262 3.16 -20.20 -12.22
CA ASN A 262 3.17 -21.61 -11.81
C ASN A 262 2.28 -22.50 -12.69
N LEU A 263 1.37 -21.94 -13.50
CA LEU A 263 0.57 -22.73 -14.44
C LEU A 263 1.38 -23.08 -15.69
N SER A 264 2.06 -22.09 -16.27
CA SER A 264 2.72 -22.24 -17.57
C SER A 264 4.23 -22.49 -17.49
N GLY A 265 4.87 -22.16 -16.36
CA GLY A 265 6.33 -22.14 -16.23
C GLY A 265 7.01 -20.97 -16.94
N LEU A 266 6.25 -20.08 -17.59
CA LEU A 266 6.77 -18.93 -18.32
C LEU A 266 7.14 -17.77 -17.38
N CYS A 267 8.06 -16.93 -17.83
CA CYS A 267 8.56 -15.78 -17.09
C CYS A 267 7.66 -14.54 -17.28
N LEU A 268 7.50 -13.75 -16.22
CA LEU A 268 7.02 -12.38 -16.28
C LEU A 268 8.01 -11.53 -17.08
N ASP A 269 7.55 -10.99 -18.21
CA ASP A 269 8.38 -10.38 -19.23
C ASP A 269 7.87 -8.98 -19.58
N ALA A 270 8.77 -7.99 -19.57
CA ALA A 270 8.49 -6.69 -20.19
C ALA A 270 8.64 -6.81 -21.72
N SER A 271 7.50 -6.73 -22.41
CA SER A 271 7.36 -7.10 -23.82
C SER A 271 8.39 -6.41 -24.72
N ASN A 272 8.96 -7.18 -25.65
CA ASN A 272 9.97 -6.75 -26.62
C ASN A 272 11.23 -6.15 -25.97
N ALA A 273 11.51 -6.48 -24.71
CA ALA A 273 12.56 -5.86 -23.91
C ALA A 273 12.50 -4.33 -23.86
N ALA A 274 11.33 -3.74 -24.11
CA ALA A 274 11.15 -2.30 -24.06
C ALA A 274 11.20 -1.80 -22.61
N THR A 275 11.71 -0.58 -22.43
CA THR A 275 11.95 0.00 -21.11
C THR A 275 11.07 1.20 -20.79
N ALA A 276 10.31 1.70 -21.75
CA ALA A 276 9.49 2.91 -21.59
C ALA A 276 8.26 2.68 -20.70
N ASN A 277 7.78 3.76 -20.05
CA ASN A 277 6.50 3.78 -19.35
C ASN A 277 5.37 3.25 -20.26
N GLY A 278 4.53 2.38 -19.70
CA GLY A 278 3.42 1.77 -20.43
C GLY A 278 3.78 0.51 -21.21
N THR A 279 5.05 0.08 -21.24
CA THR A 279 5.43 -1.23 -21.81
C THR A 279 4.67 -2.32 -21.08
N LYS A 280 3.94 -3.15 -21.83
CA LYS A 280 3.05 -4.15 -21.28
C LYS A 280 3.79 -5.39 -20.80
N LEU A 281 3.25 -5.99 -19.74
CA LEU A 281 3.76 -7.25 -19.21
C LEU A 281 3.02 -8.44 -19.82
N ILE A 282 3.80 -9.45 -20.17
CA ILE A 282 3.35 -10.68 -20.78
C ILE A 282 4.06 -11.88 -20.14
N LEU A 283 3.59 -13.07 -20.47
CA LEU A 283 4.34 -14.30 -20.27
C LEU A 283 5.22 -14.58 -21.49
N TRP A 284 6.45 -15.01 -21.24
CA TRP A 284 7.36 -15.43 -22.28
C TRP A 284 8.29 -16.55 -21.82
N THR A 285 8.80 -17.33 -22.77
CA THR A 285 9.82 -18.35 -22.51
C THR A 285 10.98 -17.72 -21.75
N CYS A 286 11.32 -18.30 -20.61
CA CYS A 286 12.45 -17.85 -19.81
C CYS A 286 13.74 -18.00 -20.61
N ASN A 287 14.42 -16.89 -20.89
CA ASN A 287 15.58 -16.84 -21.80
C ASN A 287 16.81 -16.17 -21.19
N GLY A 288 16.73 -15.74 -19.92
CA GLY A 288 17.84 -15.14 -19.18
C GLY A 288 18.06 -13.65 -19.43
N GLN A 289 17.31 -13.02 -20.34
CA GLN A 289 17.41 -11.59 -20.61
C GLN A 289 16.92 -10.74 -19.43
N THR A 290 17.42 -9.50 -19.35
CA THR A 290 17.20 -8.58 -18.23
C THR A 290 15.78 -8.04 -18.13
N ASN A 291 15.00 -8.07 -19.22
CA ASN A 291 13.57 -7.72 -19.23
C ASN A 291 12.67 -8.77 -18.53
N GLN A 292 13.23 -9.93 -18.18
CA GLN A 292 12.60 -10.99 -17.38
C GLN A 292 13.13 -11.05 -15.94
N LYS A 293 13.94 -10.07 -15.54
CA LYS A 293 14.58 -10.01 -14.23
C LYS A 293 13.95 -8.91 -13.39
N TRP A 294 13.64 -9.23 -12.14
CA TRP A 294 12.90 -8.40 -11.22
C TRP A 294 13.54 -8.44 -9.83
N THR A 295 13.67 -7.27 -9.22
CA THR A 295 14.04 -7.13 -7.81
C THR A 295 12.79 -6.78 -7.01
N LEU A 296 12.56 -7.51 -5.91
CA LEU A 296 11.52 -7.16 -4.95
C LEU A 296 12.15 -6.24 -3.90
N THR A 297 11.66 -4.99 -3.83
CA THR A 297 12.18 -3.99 -2.89
C THR A 297 11.13 -3.58 -1.88
#